data_AF-A0AAU0NRT0-F1
#
_entry.id   AF-A0AAU0NRT0-F1
#
_cell.length_a   1.000
_cell.length_b   1.000
_cell.length_c   1.000
_cell.angle_alpha   90.00
_cell.angle_beta   90.00
_cell.angle_gamma   90.00
#
_symmetry.space_group_name_H-M   'P 1'
#
loop_
_entity.id
_entity.type
_entity.pdbx_description
1 polymer ?
#
loop_
_entity_poly.entity_id
_entity_poly.type
_entity_poly.pdbx_seq_one_letter_code
_entity_poly.pdbx_strand_id
1 'polypeptide(L)' 'MLGYDFYYIGYVCGYLSLSNIKQGVVNGDVSKDQFKEITGVDYTE' A
#
# COMPACT_ATOMS: atom_id res chain seq x y z
N MET A 1 9.94 9.41 -2.96
CA MET A 1 8.52 9.12 -2.70
C MET A 1 8.08 8.15 -3.77
N LEU A 2 7.80 6.90 -3.38
CA LEU A 2 7.27 5.90 -4.30
C LEU A 2 5.77 6.19 -4.46
N GLY A 3 5.26 6.24 -5.67
CA GLY A 3 3.85 6.60 -5.93
C GLY A 3 2.88 5.44 -5.75
N TYR A 4 1.59 5.75 -5.75
CA TYR A 4 0.49 4.77 -5.69
C TYR A 4 0.68 3.58 -6.65
N ASP A 5 1.01 3.85 -7.92
CA ASP A 5 1.15 2.81 -8.96
C ASP A 5 2.21 1.75 -8.62
N PHE A 6 3.29 2.15 -7.94
CA PHE A 6 4.33 1.22 -7.51
C PHE A 6 3.78 0.21 -6.50
N TYR A 7 3.06 0.71 -5.48
CA TYR A 7 2.49 -0.13 -4.43
C TYR A 7 1.34 -0.99 -4.95
N TYR A 8 0.49 -0.43 -5.82
CA TYR A 8 -0.61 -1.16 -6.45
C TYR A 8 -0.10 -2.32 -7.32
N ILE A 9 0.79 -2.05 -8.29
CA ILE A 9 1.33 -3.08 -9.17
C ILE A 9 2.14 -4.09 -8.36
N GLY A 10 2.96 -3.62 -7.41
CA GLY A 10 3.74 -4.49 -6.54
C GLY A 10 2.87 -5.47 -5.74
N TYR A 11 1.74 -5.01 -5.21
CA TYR A 11 0.81 -5.85 -4.46
C TYR A 11 0.06 -6.84 -5.37
N VAL A 12 -0.51 -6.35 -6.48
CA VAL A 12 -1.28 -7.18 -7.43
C VAL A 12 -0.42 -8.27 -8.06
N CYS A 13 0.83 -7.96 -8.38
CA CYS A 13 1.78 -8.94 -8.92
C CYS A 13 2.39 -9.86 -7.84
N GLY A 14 2.07 -9.67 -6.56
CA GLY A 14 2.58 -10.49 -5.45
C GLY A 14 4.03 -10.20 -5.04
N TYR A 15 4.62 -9.11 -5.52
CA TYR A 15 5.96 -8.66 -5.12
C TYR A 15 5.97 -7.96 -3.76
N LEU A 16 4.86 -7.33 -3.38
CA LEU A 16 4.69 -6.65 -2.11
C LEU A 16 3.62 -7.35 -1.27
N SER A 17 3.93 -7.52 0.01
CA SER A 17 3.00 -8.02 1.02
C SER A 17 2.14 -6.89 1.59
N LEU A 18 1.09 -7.24 2.34
CA LEU A 18 0.27 -6.27 3.08
C LEU A 18 1.13 -5.37 3.98
N SER A 19 2.14 -5.94 4.64
CA SER A 19 3.08 -5.20 5.50
C SER A 19 3.90 -4.17 4.73
N ASN A 20 4.25 -4.43 3.47
CA ASN A 20 4.94 -3.45 2.64
C ASN A 20 4.03 -2.26 2.32
N ILE A 21 2.74 -2.49 2.06
CA ILE A 21 1.79 -1.40 1.81
C ILE A 21 1.56 -0.60 3.09
N LYS A 22 1.46 -1.26 4.26
CA LYS A 22 1.41 -0.56 5.56
C LYS A 22 2.63 0.35 5.77
N GLN A 23 3.82 -0.12 5.42
CA GLN A 23 5.03 0.70 5.51
C GLN A 23 4.98 1.91 4.56
N GLY A 24 4.39 1.76 3.37
CA GLY A 24 4.13 2.89 2.46
C GLY A 24 3.25 3.97 3.10
N VAL A 25 2.27 3.58 3.92
CA VAL A 25 1.45 4.52 4.69
C VAL A 25 2.28 5.24 5.76
N VAL A 26 3.10 4.50 6.52
CA VAL A 26 3.99 5.08 7.54
C VAL A 26 4.99 6.05 6.92
N ASN A 27 5.49 5.75 5.72
CA ASN A 27 6.44 6.59 5.00
C ASN A 27 5.78 7.82 4.34
N GLY A 28 4.45 7.91 4.34
CA GLY A 28 3.69 8.98 3.65
C GLY A 28 3.67 8.85 2.13
N ASP A 29 4.09 7.70 1.59
CA ASP A 29 4.02 7.41 0.15
C ASP A 29 2.59 7.08 -0.30
N VAL A 30 1.79 6.50 0.61
CA VAL A 30 0.42 6.00 0.36
C VAL A 30 -0.50 6.53 1.46
N SER A 31 -1.71 6.97 1.12
CA SER A 31 -2.69 7.35 2.15
C SER A 31 -3.37 6.13 2.78
N LYS A 32 -4.05 6.32 3.94
CA LYS A 32 -4.86 5.24 4.55
C LYS A 32 -5.98 4.77 3.61
N ASP A 33 -6.53 5.65 2.78
CA ASP A 33 -7.56 5.30 1.79
C ASP A 33 -6.95 4.49 0.63
N GLN A 34 -5.79 4.91 0.13
CA GLN A 34 -5.08 4.17 -0.92
C GLN A 34 -4.61 2.79 -0.45
N PHE A 35 -4.29 2.63 0.83
CA PHE A 35 -4.02 1.29 1.39
C PHE A 35 -5.22 0.36 1.21
N LYS A 36 -6.44 0.85 1.46
CA LYS A 36 -7.67 0.09 1.27
C LYS A 36 -7.92 -0.21 -0.21
N GLU A 37 -7.67 0.75 -1.10
CA GLU A 37 -7.78 0.54 -2.55
C GLU A 37 -6.83 -0.55 -3.05
N ILE A 38 -5.59 -0.57 -2.56
CA ILE A 38 -4.56 -1.55 -2.97
C ILE A 38 -4.86 -2.94 -2.40
N THR A 39 -5.23 -3.02 -1.13
CA THR A 39 -5.27 -4.29 -0.40
C THR A 39 -6.68 -4.87 -0.23
N GLY A 40 -7.72 -4.06 -0.41
CA GLY A 40 -9.11 -4.40 -0.10
C GLY A 40 -9.44 -4.42 1.39
N VAL A 41 -8.49 -4.03 2.26
CA VAL A 41 -8.65 -4.10 3.72
C VAL A 41 -8.52 -2.72 4.33
N ASP A 42 -9.32 -2.42 5.36
CA ASP A 42 -9.16 -1.18 6.11
C ASP A 42 -7.79 -1.10 6.81
N TYR A 43 -7.17 0.08 6.78
CA TYR A 43 -5.93 0.31 7.52
C TYR A 43 -6.20 0.32 9.02
N THR A 44 -5.61 -0.63 9.75
CA THR A 44 -5.58 -0.63 11.21
C THR A 44 -4.16 -0.34 11.70
N GLU A 45 -4.08 0.53 12.71
CA GLU A 45 -2.84 0.83 13.43
C GLU A 45 -2.25 -0.41 14.12
#